data_AF-A0A5P9EU19-F1
#
_entry.id   AF-A0A5P9EU19-F1
#
_cell.length_a   1.000
_cell.length_b   1.000
_cell.length_c   1.000
_cell.angle_alpha   90.00
_cell.angle_beta   90.00
_cell.angle_gamma   90.00
#
_symmetry.space_group_name_H-M   'P 1'
#
loop_
_entity.id
_entity.type
_entity.pdbx_description
1 polymer ?
#
loop_
_entity_poly.entity_id
_entity_poly.type
_entity_poly.pdbx_seq_one_letter_code
_entity_poly.pdbx_strand_id
1 'polypeptide(L)'
;MRGARRSWIINVCIAIDQLGNAIAGGKPDATISARCGYFSRVQETPFRRYWRVLEWVINFTFLPIDGPDHCYRGYLWDRAEKHEEGSDFMRAVLGVLVMLFCVPLSLVTWLFVLVFPSARWRKEKT
;
A
#
# COMPACT_ATOMS: atom_id res chain seq x y z
N MET A 1 16.26 9.84 3.41
CA MET A 1 16.28 8.62 4.23
C MET A 1 16.65 8.97 5.68
N ARG A 2 15.69 8.99 6.61
CA ARG A 2 15.94 9.16 8.06
C ARG A 2 15.71 7.83 8.81
N GLY A 3 16.81 7.17 9.16
CA GLY A 3 17.16 6.65 10.49
C GLY A 3 16.14 6.01 11.45
N ALA A 4 15.10 5.28 11.00
CA ALA A 4 14.45 4.29 11.86
C ALA A 4 15.03 2.91 11.54
N ARG A 5 15.52 2.15 12.54
CA ARG A 5 15.89 0.74 12.37
C ARG A 5 14.59 -0.05 12.10
N ARG A 6 14.11 -0.01 10.86
CA ARG A 6 13.05 -0.91 10.38
C ARG A 6 13.58 -2.33 10.46
N SER A 7 12.74 -3.27 10.89
CA SER A 7 13.17 -4.66 10.93
C SER A 7 13.56 -5.12 9.52
N TRP A 8 14.49 -6.06 9.44
CA TRP A 8 14.90 -6.64 8.15
C TRP A 8 13.68 -7.16 7.35
N ILE A 9 12.72 -7.78 8.05
CA ILE A 9 11.47 -8.27 7.46
C ILE A 9 10.66 -7.13 6.82
N ILE A 10 10.52 -5.98 7.49
CA ILE A 10 9.80 -4.82 6.93
C ILE A 10 10.50 -4.31 5.66
N ASN A 11 11.83 -4.27 5.64
CA ASN A 11 12.56 -3.85 4.43
C ASN A 11 12.35 -4.81 3.27
N VAL A 12 12.31 -6.13 3.53
CA VAL A 12 11.98 -7.13 2.51
C VAL A 12 10.55 -6.94 1.98
N CYS A 13 9.57 -6.72 2.86
CA CYS A 13 8.19 -6.44 2.45
C CYS A 13 8.09 -5.18 1.58
N ILE A 14 8.79 -4.10 1.95
CA ILE A 14 8.83 -2.86 1.16
C ILE A 14 9.44 -3.11 -0.22
N ALA A 15 10.55 -3.85 -0.29
CA ALA A 15 11.20 -4.16 -1.57
C ALA A 15 10.32 -5.00 -2.49
N ILE A 16 9.56 -5.96 -1.93
CA ILE A 16 8.58 -6.76 -2.70
C ILE A 16 7.45 -5.87 -3.24
N ASP A 17 6.95 -4.95 -2.42
CA ASP A 17 5.91 -4.02 -2.82
C ASP A 17 6.40 -3.05 -3.93
N GLN A 18 7.62 -2.50 -3.78
CA GLN A 18 8.30 -1.71 -4.81
C GLN A 18 8.51 -2.49 -6.12
N LEU A 19 8.89 -3.77 -6.04
CA LEU A 19 9.00 -4.64 -7.22
C LEU A 19 7.65 -4.79 -7.93
N GLY A 20 6.58 -5.06 -7.17
CA GLY A 20 5.23 -5.13 -7.73
C GLY A 20 4.82 -3.82 -8.41
N ASN A 21 5.16 -2.67 -7.80
CA ASN A 21 4.91 -1.36 -8.39
C ASN A 21 5.66 -1.18 -9.72
N ALA A 22 6.94 -1.55 -9.77
CA ALA A 22 7.77 -1.47 -10.97
C ALA A 22 7.24 -2.37 -12.11
N ILE A 23 6.84 -3.61 -11.79
CA ILE A 23 6.21 -4.53 -12.75
C ILE A 23 4.94 -3.92 -13.34
N ALA A 24 4.17 -3.18 -12.54
CA ALA A 24 2.96 -2.50 -12.96
C ALA A 24 3.19 -1.08 -13.50
N GLY A 25 4.36 -0.83 -14.09
CA GLY A 25 4.70 0.44 -14.75
C GLY A 25 4.75 1.65 -13.82
N GLY A 26 5.01 1.42 -12.54
CA GLY A 26 5.25 2.46 -11.54
C GLY A 26 6.73 2.72 -11.34
N LYS A 27 7.01 3.76 -10.55
CA LYS A 27 8.35 4.15 -10.14
C LYS A 27 8.97 3.11 -9.18
N PRO A 28 10.19 2.58 -9.44
CA PRO A 28 10.77 1.49 -8.65
C PRO A 28 11.11 1.83 -7.18
N ASP A 29 11.27 3.12 -6.87
CA ASP A 29 11.49 3.65 -5.52
C ASP A 29 10.17 3.87 -4.74
N ALA A 30 9.03 3.89 -5.42
CA ALA A 30 7.71 4.07 -4.80
C ALA A 30 7.00 2.73 -4.55
N THR A 31 6.26 2.66 -3.43
CA THR A 31 5.36 1.54 -3.13
C THR A 31 4.04 1.62 -3.91
N ILE A 32 3.40 0.47 -4.14
CA ILE A 32 2.02 0.38 -4.65
C ILE A 32 1.08 1.17 -3.74
N SER A 33 1.24 1.04 -2.41
CA SER A 33 0.38 1.70 -1.44
C SER A 33 0.51 3.22 -1.49
N ALA A 34 1.72 3.77 -1.59
CA ALA A 34 1.95 5.21 -1.75
C ALA A 34 1.41 5.72 -3.09
N ARG A 35 1.66 5.01 -4.19
CA ARG A 35 1.11 5.33 -5.51
C ARG A 35 -0.42 5.39 -5.51
N CYS A 36 -1.07 4.41 -4.88
CA CYS A 36 -2.53 4.39 -4.76
C CYS A 36 -3.04 5.58 -3.94
N GLY A 37 -2.40 5.88 -2.80
CA GLY A 37 -2.75 7.02 -1.95
C GLY A 37 -2.58 8.38 -2.64
N TYR A 38 -1.57 8.52 -3.49
CA TYR A 38 -1.36 9.72 -4.28
C TYR A 38 -2.44 9.94 -5.34
N PHE A 39 -2.73 8.94 -6.19
CA PHE A 39 -3.71 9.10 -7.26
C PHE A 39 -5.17 9.06 -6.80
N SER A 40 -5.45 8.50 -5.62
CA SER A 40 -6.82 8.48 -5.07
C SER A 40 -7.21 9.81 -4.40
N ARG A 41 -6.24 10.57 -3.86
CA ARG A 41 -6.49 11.77 -3.02
C ARG A 41 -5.80 13.06 -3.46
N VAL A 42 -4.66 12.99 -4.15
CA VAL A 42 -3.80 14.15 -4.39
C VAL A 42 -3.83 14.56 -5.85
N GLN A 43 -3.46 13.65 -6.75
CA GLN A 43 -3.42 13.94 -8.18
C GLN A 43 -4.82 13.88 -8.78
N GLU A 44 -5.16 14.86 -9.62
CA GLU A 44 -6.35 14.78 -10.47
C GLU A 44 -6.09 13.84 -11.64
N THR A 45 -6.97 12.85 -11.81
CA THR A 45 -6.87 11.82 -12.84
C THR A 45 -8.26 11.31 -13.22
N PRO A 46 -8.53 11.05 -14.52
CA PRO A 46 -9.81 10.46 -14.94
C PRO A 46 -10.07 9.08 -14.31
N PHE A 47 -9.04 8.39 -13.84
CA PHE A 47 -9.13 7.05 -13.23
C PHE A 47 -9.22 7.08 -11.70
N ARG A 48 -9.56 8.23 -11.10
CA ARG A 48 -9.60 8.39 -9.63
C ARG A 48 -10.46 7.33 -8.93
N ARG A 49 -11.55 6.87 -9.55
CA ARG A 49 -12.39 5.79 -9.01
C ARG A 49 -11.64 4.47 -8.90
N TYR A 50 -10.87 4.10 -9.93
CA TYR A 50 -10.03 2.91 -9.93
C TYR A 50 -8.99 2.97 -8.80
N TRP A 51 -8.29 4.11 -8.65
CA TRP A 51 -7.32 4.30 -7.58
C TRP A 51 -7.94 4.23 -6.18
N ARG A 52 -9.16 4.77 -6.00
CA ARG A 52 -9.91 4.66 -4.73
C ARG A 52 -10.31 3.22 -4.40
N VAL A 53 -10.65 2.41 -5.40
CA VAL A 53 -10.95 0.98 -5.18
C VAL A 53 -9.69 0.27 -4.71
N LEU A 54 -8.55 0.46 -5.38
CA LEU A 54 -7.29 -0.16 -4.95
C LEU A 54 -6.87 0.31 -3.55
N GLU A 55 -6.93 1.61 -3.29
CA GLU A 55 -6.67 2.16 -1.96
C GLU A 55 -7.57 1.52 -0.91
N TRP A 56 -8.86 1.34 -1.19
CA TRP A 56 -9.79 0.72 -0.25
C TRP A 56 -9.42 -0.74 0.05
N VAL A 57 -9.10 -1.54 -0.98
CA VAL A 57 -8.65 -2.94 -0.82
C VAL A 57 -7.39 -3.02 0.05
N ILE A 58 -6.38 -2.20 -0.25
CA ILE A 58 -5.11 -2.19 0.48
C ILE A 58 -5.32 -1.71 1.92
N ASN A 59 -6.05 -0.60 2.10
CA ASN A 59 -6.36 -0.08 3.43
C ASN A 59 -7.12 -1.11 4.27
N PHE A 60 -8.11 -1.82 3.71
CA PHE A 60 -8.83 -2.88 4.42
C PHE A 60 -7.91 -4.03 4.83
N THR A 61 -6.98 -4.41 3.96
CA THR A 61 -6.02 -5.49 4.19
C THR A 61 -5.13 -5.19 5.39
N PHE A 62 -4.66 -3.95 5.52
CA PHE A 62 -3.75 -3.55 6.59
C PHE A 62 -4.42 -2.85 7.78
N LEU A 63 -5.73 -2.55 7.70
CA LEU A 63 -6.49 -1.88 8.75
C LEU A 63 -6.28 -2.47 10.16
N PRO A 64 -6.27 -3.80 10.36
CA PRO A 64 -6.14 -4.36 11.71
C PRO A 64 -4.80 -4.11 12.38
N ILE A 65 -3.73 -3.94 11.60
CA ILE A 65 -2.34 -3.86 12.09
C ILE A 65 -1.80 -2.44 11.97
N ASP A 66 -2.02 -1.79 10.84
CA ASP A 66 -1.45 -0.47 10.55
C ASP A 66 -2.42 0.68 10.88
N GLY A 67 -3.72 0.40 10.97
CA GLY A 67 -4.76 1.39 11.19
C GLY A 67 -5.27 2.05 9.89
N PRO A 68 -6.10 3.10 10.01
CA PRO A 68 -6.74 3.74 8.86
C PRO A 68 -5.72 4.45 7.95
N ASP A 69 -6.12 4.71 6.70
CA ASP A 69 -5.35 5.51 5.74
C ASP A 69 -3.91 5.00 5.51
N HIS A 70 -3.69 3.68 5.46
CA HIS A 70 -2.38 3.08 5.20
C HIS A 70 -1.74 3.64 3.91
N CYS A 71 -2.46 3.61 2.78
CA CYS A 71 -1.95 4.11 1.50
C CYS A 71 -1.60 5.61 1.54
N TYR A 72 -2.51 6.44 2.06
CA TYR A 72 -2.30 7.88 2.11
C TYR A 72 -1.14 8.25 3.05
N ARG A 73 -1.02 7.59 4.20
CA ARG A 73 0.14 7.78 5.09
C ARG A 73 1.44 7.33 4.42
N GLY A 74 1.41 6.23 3.66
CA GLY A 74 2.53 5.78 2.83
C GLY A 74 3.00 6.87 1.87
N TYR A 75 2.06 7.47 1.11
CA TYR A 75 2.35 8.63 0.28
C TYR A 75 2.93 9.81 1.08
N LEU A 76 2.36 10.14 2.24
CA LEU A 76 2.85 11.26 3.04
C LEU A 76 4.27 11.07 3.57
N TRP A 77 4.73 9.83 3.74
CA TRP A 77 6.11 9.50 4.09
C TRP A 77 7.06 9.56 2.89
N ASP A 78 6.51 9.42 1.69
CA ASP A 78 7.25 9.29 0.43
C ASP A 78 7.00 10.45 -0.55
N ARG A 79 6.61 11.64 -0.04
CA ARG A 79 6.17 12.77 -0.89
C ARG A 79 7.23 13.30 -1.86
N ALA A 80 8.50 12.99 -1.62
CA ALA A 80 9.57 13.39 -2.51
C ALA A 80 9.63 12.52 -3.78
N GLU A 81 9.03 11.32 -3.74
CA GLU A 81 9.02 10.40 -4.86
C GLU A 81 7.97 10.78 -5.90
N LYS A 82 8.28 10.49 -7.16
CA LYS A 82 7.33 10.67 -8.26
C LYS A 82 6.45 9.43 -8.36
N HIS A 83 5.19 9.64 -8.72
CA HIS A 83 4.26 8.55 -9.00
C HIS A 83 3.78 8.65 -10.45
N GLU A 84 3.72 7.50 -11.12
CA GLU A 84 3.31 7.41 -12.52
C GLU A 84 2.04 6.57 -12.62
N GLU A 85 1.08 6.97 -13.47
CA GLU A 85 -0.16 6.20 -13.61
C GLU A 85 0.06 4.87 -14.33
N GLY A 86 1.05 4.80 -15.24
CA GLY A 86 1.21 3.69 -16.17
C GLY A 86 0.15 3.69 -17.28
N SER A 87 0.32 2.82 -18.27
CA SER A 87 -0.67 2.59 -19.32
C SER A 87 -1.90 1.81 -18.80
N ASP A 88 -2.97 1.76 -19.59
CA ASP A 88 -4.18 0.98 -19.29
C ASP A 88 -3.85 -0.48 -18.95
N PHE A 89 -2.99 -1.10 -19.75
CA PHE A 89 -2.50 -2.45 -19.51
C PHE A 89 -1.76 -2.57 -18.17
N MET A 90 -0.87 -1.62 -17.86
CA MET A 90 -0.11 -1.63 -16.60
C MET A 90 -1.00 -1.41 -15.38
N ARG A 91 -2.09 -0.63 -15.52
CA ARG A 91 -3.12 -0.53 -14.48
C ARG A 91 -3.88 -1.84 -14.32
N ALA A 92 -4.26 -2.52 -15.40
CA ALA A 92 -4.85 -3.85 -15.27
C ALA A 92 -3.93 -4.82 -14.53
N VAL A 93 -2.62 -4.82 -14.86
CA VAL A 93 -1.60 -5.59 -14.14
C VAL A 93 -1.55 -5.21 -12.66
N LEU A 94 -1.53 -3.91 -12.33
CA LEU A 94 -1.56 -3.43 -10.95
C LEU A 94 -2.78 -3.97 -10.19
N GLY A 95 -3.96 -3.86 -10.78
CA GLY A 95 -5.20 -4.35 -10.19
C GLY A 95 -5.15 -5.86 -9.90
N VAL A 96 -4.64 -6.65 -10.84
CA VAL A 96 -4.46 -8.10 -10.64
C VAL A 96 -3.48 -8.39 -9.50
N LEU A 97 -2.33 -7.72 -9.46
CA LEU A 97 -1.34 -7.89 -8.38
C LEU A 97 -1.95 -7.53 -7.01
N VAL A 98 -2.63 -6.39 -6.91
CA VAL A 98 -3.29 -5.96 -5.68
C VAL A 98 -4.30 -7.00 -5.23
N MET A 99 -5.19 -7.47 -6.11
CA MET A 99 -6.20 -8.48 -5.73
C MET A 99 -5.57 -9.82 -5.35
N LEU A 100 -4.58 -10.29 -6.13
CA LEU A 100 -3.89 -11.55 -5.90
C LEU A 100 -3.21 -11.60 -4.52
N PHE A 101 -2.56 -10.51 -4.11
CA PHE A 101 -1.82 -10.47 -2.84
C PHE A 101 -2.66 -9.98 -1.66
N CYS A 102 -3.49 -8.96 -1.85
CA CYS A 102 -4.24 -8.36 -0.74
C CYS A 102 -5.39 -9.26 -0.26
N VAL A 103 -6.04 -10.03 -1.13
CA VAL A 103 -7.16 -10.90 -0.69
C VAL A 103 -6.67 -11.98 0.29
N PRO A 104 -5.63 -12.78 -0.02
CA PRO A 104 -5.07 -13.72 0.96
C PRO A 104 -4.47 -13.02 2.19
N LEU A 105 -3.74 -11.91 1.99
CA LEU A 105 -3.16 -11.16 3.11
C LEU A 105 -4.22 -10.61 4.05
N SER A 106 -5.39 -10.22 3.55
CA SER A 106 -6.47 -9.73 4.40
C SER A 106 -6.96 -10.83 5.35
N LEU A 107 -7.10 -12.07 4.88
CA LEU A 107 -7.42 -13.19 5.76
C LEU A 107 -6.33 -13.36 6.83
N VAL A 108 -5.06 -13.30 6.42
CA VAL A 108 -3.92 -13.45 7.34
C VAL A 108 -3.87 -12.33 8.38
N THR A 109 -3.96 -11.05 7.99
CA THR A 109 -3.84 -9.92 8.92
C THR A 109 -5.00 -9.89 9.92
N TRP A 110 -6.22 -10.18 9.46
CA TRP A 110 -7.39 -10.23 10.31
C TRP A 110 -7.36 -11.44 11.26
N LEU A 111 -7.01 -12.64 10.78
CA LEU A 111 -6.83 -13.81 11.65
C LEU A 111 -5.68 -13.60 12.65
N PHE A 112 -4.59 -12.98 12.23
CA PHE A 112 -3.44 -12.73 13.08
C PHE A 112 -3.81 -11.84 14.28
N VAL A 113 -4.56 -10.75 14.08
CA VAL A 113 -4.99 -9.92 15.22
C VAL A 113 -6.08 -10.57 16.08
N LEU A 114 -6.82 -11.54 15.55
CA LEU A 114 -7.77 -12.34 16.34
C LEU A 114 -7.01 -13.29 17.28
N VAL A 115 -5.96 -13.94 16.79
CA VAL A 115 -5.10 -14.85 17.58
C VAL A 115 -4.17 -14.07 18.52
N PHE A 116 -3.67 -12.90 18.08
CA PHE A 116 -2.76 -12.03 18.84
C PHE A 116 -3.34 -10.62 18.99
N PRO A 117 -4.29 -10.40 19.94
CA PRO A 117 -4.94 -9.10 20.12
C PRO A 117 -4.00 -7.94 20.48
N SER A 118 -2.78 -8.25 20.95
CA SER A 118 -1.72 -7.27 21.24
C SER A 118 -1.15 -6.60 19.98
N ALA A 119 -1.23 -7.27 18.82
CA ALA A 119 -0.78 -6.77 17.53
C ALA A 119 -1.79 -5.83 16.85
N ARG A 120 -3.02 -5.75 17.37
CA ARG A 120 -4.06 -4.88 16.83
C ARG A 120 -3.65 -3.41 16.94
N TRP A 121 -3.87 -2.66 15.87
CA TRP A 121 -3.68 -1.22 15.86
C TRP A 121 -4.51 -0.53 16.95
N ARG A 122 -3.87 0.40 17.68
CA ARG A 122 -4.51 1.24 18.71
C ARG A 122 -3.99 2.66 18.55
N LYS A 123 -4.90 3.63 18.57
CA LYS A 123 -4.60 5.06 18.37
C LYS A 123 -3.61 5.63 19.40
N GLU A 124 -3.56 5.05 20.60
CA GLU A 124 -2.73 5.51 21.73
C GLU A 124 -1.23 5.19 21.63
N LYS A 125 -0.80 4.37 20.66
CA LYS A 125 0.61 3.94 20.49
C LYS A 125 1.42 4.77 19.48
N THR A 126 0.95 5.95 19.06
CA THR A 126 1.60 6.76 18.01
C THR A 126 2.05 8.12 18.51
#